data_AF-A0A495WGE8-F1
#
_entry.id   AF-A0A495WGE8-F1
#
_cell.length_a   1.000
_cell.length_b   1.000
_cell.length_c   1.000
_cell.angle_alpha   90.00
_cell.angle_beta   90.00
_cell.angle_gamma   90.00
#
_symmetry.space_group_name_H-M   'P 1'
#
loop_
_entity.id
_entity.type
_entity.pdbx_description
1 polymer ?
#
loop_
_entity_poly.entity_id
_entity_poly.type
_entity_poly.pdbx_seq_one_letter_code
_entity_poly.pdbx_strand_id
1 'polypeptide(L)'
;MYKVALVLSTIPSYNVYRAALEEAFRSGAYDHFLICSGFFHERINKRGAFYASDAFANAVLPAGSTVTVVGAYDPAATEFDDFVNKVDAGLNAAGGPVAVTKRRSLRQYANHWHAKIFIAREGQTHRFAVVGSSNLTRSAFNLTASNNEADVLLWDDSHTPTRQIVNAALGRPPDGQNDNASNPSVIVSNYDPDDQRNSGQGSLDFRLQGLWNDVIAATTDDA
;
A
#
# COMPACT_ATOMS: atom_id res chain seq x y z
N MET A 1 4.32 8.19 -18.27
CA MET A 1 3.69 9.42 -17.72
C MET A 1 3.04 9.03 -16.41
N TYR A 2 3.14 9.86 -15.38
CA TYR A 2 2.47 9.54 -14.11
C TYR A 2 0.96 9.80 -14.18
N LYS A 3 0.18 8.99 -13.47
CA LYS A 3 -1.27 9.11 -13.37
C LYS A 3 -1.72 9.08 -11.92
N VAL A 4 -2.91 9.62 -11.71
CA VAL A 4 -3.61 9.70 -10.43
C VAL A 4 -5.00 9.13 -10.61
N ALA A 5 -5.44 8.26 -9.70
CA ALA A 5 -6.81 7.78 -9.66
C ALA A 5 -7.41 8.03 -8.27
N LEU A 6 -8.58 8.66 -8.23
CA LEU A 6 -9.38 8.79 -7.02
C LEU A 6 -10.39 7.66 -7.02
N VAL A 7 -10.41 6.87 -5.97
CA VAL A 7 -11.26 5.69 -5.83
C VAL A 7 -12.15 5.90 -4.61
N LEU A 8 -13.45 5.76 -4.82
CA LEU A 8 -14.42 5.67 -3.73
C LEU A 8 -14.92 4.22 -3.62
N SER A 9 -14.49 3.52 -2.59
CA SER A 9 -14.91 2.15 -2.31
C SER A 9 -16.30 2.15 -1.69
N THR A 10 -17.35 2.09 -2.53
CA THR A 10 -18.76 1.99 -2.09
C THR A 10 -19.34 0.59 -2.23
N ILE A 11 -18.61 -0.33 -2.86
CA ILE A 11 -19.09 -1.66 -3.25
C ILE A 11 -18.40 -2.72 -2.40
N PRO A 12 -19.12 -3.47 -1.54
CA PRO A 12 -18.51 -4.45 -0.64
C PRO A 12 -17.81 -5.62 -1.32
N SER A 13 -18.20 -5.96 -2.55
CA SER A 13 -17.70 -7.15 -3.28
C SER A 13 -16.37 -6.95 -3.98
N TYR A 14 -15.82 -5.74 -4.00
CA TYR A 14 -14.52 -5.46 -4.62
C TYR A 14 -13.78 -4.36 -3.87
N ASN A 15 -12.55 -4.67 -3.48
CA ASN A 15 -11.71 -3.78 -2.68
C ASN A 15 -10.47 -3.39 -3.48
N VAL A 16 -10.50 -2.21 -4.10
CA VAL A 16 -9.41 -1.69 -4.93
C VAL A 16 -8.13 -1.51 -4.12
N TYR A 17 -8.24 -1.03 -2.87
CA TYR A 17 -7.07 -0.86 -1.99
C TYR A 17 -6.38 -2.20 -1.74
N ARG A 18 -7.14 -3.23 -1.35
CA ARG A 18 -6.61 -4.58 -1.18
C ARG A 18 -6.03 -5.15 -2.47
N ALA A 19 -6.77 -5.07 -3.57
CA ALA A 19 -6.32 -5.60 -4.86
C ALA A 19 -5.00 -4.92 -5.27
N ALA A 20 -4.89 -3.61 -5.14
CA ALA A 20 -3.68 -2.87 -5.49
C ALA A 20 -2.45 -3.30 -4.67
N LEU A 21 -2.63 -3.50 -3.37
CA LEU A 21 -1.54 -3.94 -2.48
C LEU A 21 -1.14 -5.39 -2.76
N GLU A 22 -2.10 -6.30 -2.94
CA GLU A 22 -1.83 -7.70 -3.27
C GLU A 22 -1.14 -7.85 -4.63
N GLU A 23 -1.64 -7.17 -5.67
CA GLU A 23 -1.05 -7.21 -7.02
C GLU A 23 0.36 -6.63 -7.02
N ALA A 24 0.60 -5.54 -6.27
CA ALA A 24 1.94 -4.98 -6.12
C ALA A 24 2.93 -6.00 -5.54
N PHE A 25 2.54 -6.70 -4.47
CA PHE A 25 3.38 -7.72 -3.84
C PHE A 25 3.60 -8.95 -4.72
N ARG A 26 2.57 -9.44 -5.41
CA ARG A 26 2.67 -10.68 -6.22
C ARG A 26 3.35 -10.47 -7.58
N SER A 27 3.45 -9.23 -8.04
CA SER A 27 3.98 -8.93 -9.37
C SER A 27 5.48 -9.22 -9.54
N GLY A 28 6.25 -9.21 -8.45
CA GLY A 28 7.73 -9.22 -8.50
C GLY A 28 8.35 -7.99 -9.16
N ALA A 29 7.56 -6.93 -9.42
CA ALA A 29 8.00 -5.72 -10.12
C ALA A 29 8.73 -4.71 -9.23
N TYR A 30 8.71 -4.93 -7.91
CA TYR A 30 9.21 -4.00 -6.91
C TYR A 30 10.07 -4.73 -5.90
N ASP A 31 11.02 -4.01 -5.32
CA ASP A 31 12.00 -4.53 -4.36
C ASP A 31 12.03 -3.75 -3.03
N HIS A 32 11.38 -2.58 -2.94
CA HIS A 32 11.24 -1.85 -1.68
C HIS A 32 9.78 -1.45 -1.45
N PHE A 33 9.25 -1.78 -0.27
CA PHE A 33 7.87 -1.54 0.11
C PHE A 33 7.80 -0.76 1.42
N LEU A 34 6.90 0.21 1.49
CA LEU A 34 6.49 0.89 2.72
C LEU A 34 4.99 0.66 2.91
N ILE A 35 4.64 0.05 4.04
CA ILE A 35 3.27 -0.17 4.48
C ILE A 35 3.05 0.66 5.73
N CYS A 36 2.12 1.59 5.71
CA CYS A 36 1.77 2.43 6.85
C CYS A 36 0.27 2.30 7.10
N SER A 37 -0.11 1.98 8.33
CA SER A 37 -1.50 2.02 8.76
C SER A 37 -1.65 2.54 10.18
N GLY A 38 -2.78 3.17 10.47
CA GLY A 38 -3.13 3.57 11.84
C GLY A 38 -3.60 2.38 12.67
N PHE A 39 -4.27 1.43 12.02
CA PHE A 39 -4.84 0.25 12.67
C PHE A 39 -4.57 -1.00 11.85
N PHE A 40 -4.32 -2.09 12.56
CA PHE A 40 -4.10 -3.43 12.01
C PHE A 40 -5.11 -4.37 12.65
N HIS A 41 -5.58 -5.36 11.91
CA HIS A 41 -6.46 -6.39 12.44
C HIS A 41 -5.82 -7.76 12.23
N GLU A 42 -5.37 -8.34 13.33
CA GLU A 42 -4.63 -9.60 13.37
C GLU A 42 -5.08 -10.43 14.58
N ARG A 43 -6.20 -11.16 14.43
CA ARG A 43 -6.76 -11.93 15.54
C ARG A 43 -6.14 -13.32 15.63
N ILE A 44 -4.94 -13.44 16.18
CA ILE A 44 -4.30 -14.75 16.41
C ILE A 44 -5.25 -15.66 17.23
N ASN A 45 -5.28 -16.96 16.89
CA ASN A 45 -5.99 -18.03 17.61
C ASN A 45 -7.52 -18.07 17.51
N LYS A 46 -8.14 -17.46 16.48
CA LYS A 46 -9.56 -17.65 16.19
C LYS A 46 -9.79 -18.26 14.81
N ARG A 47 -10.35 -19.47 14.76
CA ARG A 47 -10.74 -20.12 13.50
C ARG A 47 -11.77 -19.26 12.77
N GLY A 48 -11.53 -18.97 11.49
CA GLY A 48 -12.37 -18.05 10.69
C GLY A 48 -12.16 -16.56 11.00
N ALA A 49 -11.07 -16.20 11.70
CA ALA A 49 -10.68 -14.82 11.87
C ALA A 49 -10.13 -14.20 10.59
N PHE A 50 -10.20 -12.87 10.53
CA PHE A 50 -9.59 -12.07 9.49
C PHE A 50 -8.15 -11.73 9.89
N TYR A 51 -7.24 -11.87 8.93
CA TYR A 51 -5.83 -11.49 9.03
C TYR A 51 -5.49 -10.63 7.82
N ALA A 52 -5.08 -9.38 8.04
CA ALA A 52 -4.65 -8.51 6.95
C ALA A 52 -3.35 -9.02 6.31
N SER A 53 -2.49 -9.65 7.11
CA SER A 53 -1.21 -10.24 6.71
C SER A 53 -1.34 -11.32 5.63
N ASP A 54 -2.48 -12.03 5.54
CA ASP A 54 -2.72 -13.06 4.52
C ASP A 54 -2.61 -12.53 3.08
N ALA A 55 -2.83 -11.23 2.88
CA ALA A 55 -2.66 -10.57 1.58
C ALA A 55 -1.19 -10.53 1.13
N PHE A 56 -0.25 -10.57 2.06
CA PHE A 56 1.18 -10.36 1.82
C PHE A 56 2.01 -11.63 2.06
N ALA A 57 1.64 -12.43 3.06
CA ALA A 57 2.46 -13.50 3.61
C ALA A 57 2.83 -14.62 2.61
N ASN A 58 2.11 -14.74 1.49
CA ASN A 58 2.38 -15.76 0.46
C ASN A 58 3.03 -15.18 -0.81
N ALA A 59 3.40 -13.89 -0.83
CA ALA A 59 4.04 -13.28 -1.98
C ALA A 59 5.49 -13.77 -2.11
N VAL A 60 5.94 -13.98 -3.35
CA VAL A 60 7.33 -14.29 -3.66
C VAL A 60 8.00 -13.01 -4.15
N LEU A 61 8.78 -12.38 -3.29
CA LEU A 61 9.50 -11.15 -3.63
C LEU A 61 10.89 -11.46 -4.20
N PRO A 62 11.47 -10.56 -5.02
CA PRO A 62 12.86 -10.64 -5.42
C PRO A 62 13.80 -10.77 -4.21
N ALA A 63 14.84 -11.60 -4.32
CA ALA A 63 15.82 -11.74 -3.24
C ALA A 63 16.47 -10.40 -2.91
N GLY A 64 16.60 -10.07 -1.62
CA GLY A 64 17.10 -8.78 -1.16
C GLY A 64 16.05 -7.66 -1.12
N SER A 65 14.78 -7.99 -1.37
CA SER A 65 13.68 -7.04 -1.18
C SER A 65 13.56 -6.60 0.28
N THR A 66 13.02 -5.39 0.47
CA THR A 66 12.79 -4.80 1.79
C THR A 66 11.32 -4.43 1.97
N VAL A 67 10.78 -4.70 3.15
CA VAL A 67 9.42 -4.33 3.53
C VAL A 67 9.48 -3.57 4.85
N THR A 68 9.22 -2.28 4.81
CA THR A 68 9.11 -1.45 6.02
C THR A 68 7.63 -1.32 6.39
N VAL A 69 7.28 -1.77 7.60
CA VAL A 69 5.91 -1.66 8.13
C VAL A 69 5.89 -0.65 9.27
N VAL A 70 5.00 0.33 9.16
CA VAL A 70 4.84 1.42 10.10
C VAL A 70 3.46 1.36 10.75
N GLY A 71 3.45 1.32 12.09
CA GLY A 71 2.25 1.40 12.91
C GLY A 71 2.29 2.52 13.93
N ALA A 72 1.18 2.69 14.64
CA ALA A 72 1.10 3.63 15.75
C ALA A 72 2.03 3.20 16.90
N TYR A 73 2.56 4.20 17.61
CA TYR A 73 3.13 3.99 18.93
C TYR A 73 2.02 3.65 19.91
N ASP A 74 1.80 2.36 20.09
CA ASP A 74 0.97 1.80 21.15
C ASP A 74 1.63 0.50 21.63
N PRO A 75 2.26 0.49 22.81
CA PRO A 75 2.89 -0.70 23.36
C PRO A 75 1.91 -1.82 23.71
N ALA A 76 0.60 -1.56 23.73
CA ALA A 76 -0.44 -2.57 23.93
C ALA A 76 -1.02 -3.11 22.62
N ALA A 77 -0.68 -2.52 21.46
CA ALA A 77 -1.19 -2.91 20.15
C ALA A 77 -0.46 -4.15 19.60
N THR A 78 -0.81 -5.30 20.17
CA THR A 78 -0.31 -6.62 19.74
C THR A 78 -0.64 -6.96 18.30
N GLU A 79 -1.79 -6.50 17.76
CA GLU A 79 -2.17 -6.76 16.37
C GLU A 79 -1.17 -6.19 15.34
N PHE A 80 -0.47 -5.11 15.67
CA PHE A 80 0.58 -4.58 14.80
C PHE A 80 1.81 -5.48 14.79
N ASP A 81 2.30 -5.90 15.97
CA ASP A 81 3.44 -6.83 16.05
C ASP A 81 3.12 -8.15 15.37
N ASP A 82 1.91 -8.67 15.60
CA ASP A 82 1.41 -9.90 15.00
C ASP A 82 1.35 -9.82 13.48
N PHE A 83 0.94 -8.66 12.93
CA PHE A 83 0.94 -8.42 11.48
C PHE A 83 2.36 -8.53 10.93
N VAL A 84 3.30 -7.80 11.53
CA VAL A 84 4.68 -7.75 11.05
C VAL A 84 5.34 -9.12 11.13
N ASN A 85 5.17 -9.82 12.26
CA ASN A 85 5.75 -11.15 12.46
C ASN A 85 5.23 -12.17 11.43
N LYS A 86 3.95 -12.12 11.07
CA LYS A 86 3.38 -13.02 10.04
C LYS A 86 3.82 -12.67 8.64
N VAL A 87 3.91 -11.38 8.32
CA VAL A 87 4.43 -10.93 7.03
C VAL A 87 5.89 -11.37 6.88
N ASP A 88 6.71 -11.14 7.90
CA ASP A 88 8.11 -11.58 7.93
C ASP A 88 8.27 -13.09 7.76
N ALA A 89 7.58 -13.87 8.60
CA ALA A 89 7.62 -15.33 8.53
C ALA A 89 7.13 -15.87 7.18
N GLY A 90 6.05 -15.30 6.64
CA GLY A 90 5.47 -15.73 5.37
C GLY A 90 6.38 -15.44 4.18
N LEU A 91 6.88 -14.20 4.06
CA LEU A 91 7.75 -13.81 2.96
C LEU A 91 9.06 -14.60 2.96
N ASN A 92 9.68 -14.80 4.13
CA ASN A 92 10.91 -15.60 4.26
C ASN A 92 10.68 -17.12 4.12
N ALA A 93 9.43 -17.60 4.21
CA ALA A 93 9.07 -18.98 3.89
C ALA A 93 8.76 -19.19 2.40
N ALA A 94 8.24 -18.17 1.71
CA ALA A 94 7.79 -18.25 0.32
C ALA A 94 8.92 -18.05 -0.73
N GLY A 95 10.08 -17.49 -0.35
CA GLY A 95 11.16 -17.17 -1.28
C GLY A 95 12.46 -16.70 -0.62
N GLY A 96 13.39 -16.18 -1.42
CA GLY A 96 14.71 -15.72 -0.98
C GLY A 96 14.64 -14.61 0.10
N PRO A 97 15.77 -14.28 0.75
CA PRO A 97 15.78 -13.46 1.96
C PRO A 97 15.14 -12.09 1.72
N VAL A 98 14.11 -11.78 2.51
CA VAL A 98 13.42 -10.48 2.55
C VAL A 98 13.70 -9.83 3.90
N ALA A 99 14.15 -8.57 3.89
CA ALA A 99 14.33 -7.81 5.12
C ALA A 99 13.03 -7.11 5.49
N VAL A 100 12.37 -7.54 6.57
CA VAL A 100 11.17 -6.88 7.11
C VAL A 100 11.56 -6.00 8.28
N THR A 101 11.33 -4.69 8.15
CA THR A 101 11.64 -3.68 9.17
C THR A 101 10.36 -3.22 9.85
N LYS A 102 10.32 -3.36 11.18
CA LYS A 102 9.24 -2.87 12.02
C LYS A 102 9.53 -1.46 12.51
N ARG A 103 8.61 -0.53 12.25
CA ARG A 103 8.71 0.86 12.73
C ARG A 103 7.44 1.29 13.44
N ARG A 104 7.60 2.12 14.47
CA ARG A 104 6.48 2.77 15.16
C ARG A 104 6.61 4.27 15.02
N SER A 105 5.49 4.99 15.01
CA SER A 105 5.51 6.45 15.11
C SER A 105 6.35 6.89 16.32
N LEU A 106 6.98 8.06 16.27
CA LEU A 106 7.67 8.58 17.46
C LEU A 106 6.69 8.77 18.62
N ARG A 107 7.20 8.65 19.85
CA ARG A 107 6.39 8.78 21.08
C ARG A 107 5.66 10.13 21.17
N GLN A 108 6.22 11.21 20.63
CA GLN A 108 5.56 12.51 20.56
C GLN A 108 4.32 12.53 19.65
N TYR A 109 4.18 11.52 18.78
CA TYR A 109 3.02 11.28 17.91
C TYR A 109 2.20 10.07 18.39
N ALA A 110 2.43 9.57 19.60
CA ALA A 110 1.64 8.49 20.18
C ALA A 110 0.15 8.89 20.17
N ASN A 111 -0.72 7.97 19.75
CA ASN A 111 -2.16 8.18 19.54
C ASN A 111 -2.54 9.19 18.43
N HIS A 112 -1.58 9.79 17.73
CA HIS A 112 -1.82 10.71 16.62
C HIS A 112 -1.42 10.13 15.26
N TRP A 113 -0.72 8.99 15.26
CA TRP A 113 -0.45 8.25 14.03
C TRP A 113 -1.74 7.70 13.44
N HIS A 114 -2.19 8.29 12.33
CA HIS A 114 -3.41 7.88 11.65
C HIS A 114 -3.22 7.83 10.12
N ALA A 115 -1.98 7.85 9.64
CA ALA A 115 -1.68 7.75 8.22
C ALA A 115 -2.01 6.36 7.66
N LYS A 116 -2.49 6.30 6.41
CA LYS A 116 -2.62 5.07 5.63
C LYS A 116 -1.96 5.29 4.28
N ILE A 117 -0.77 4.72 4.14
CA ILE A 117 0.12 4.97 3.01
C ILE A 117 0.71 3.63 2.59
N PHE A 118 0.70 3.36 1.30
CA PHE A 118 1.43 2.28 0.69
C PHE A 118 2.32 2.87 -0.39
N ILE A 119 3.59 2.47 -0.45
CA ILE A 119 4.52 2.87 -1.49
C ILE A 119 5.35 1.66 -1.92
N ALA A 120 5.51 1.48 -3.23
CA ALA A 120 6.38 0.47 -3.81
C ALA A 120 7.38 1.09 -4.79
N ARG A 121 8.64 0.65 -4.71
CA ARG A 121 9.76 1.13 -5.52
C ARG A 121 10.43 -0.02 -6.25
N GLU A 122 11.04 0.32 -7.37
CA GLU A 122 12.00 -0.49 -8.11
C GLU A 122 13.36 0.21 -8.01
N GLY A 123 14.29 -0.35 -7.24
CA GLY A 123 15.52 0.32 -6.86
C GLY A 123 15.23 1.64 -6.14
N GLN A 124 15.65 2.75 -6.74
CA GLN A 124 15.45 4.10 -6.17
C GLN A 124 14.21 4.82 -6.71
N THR A 125 13.49 4.22 -7.66
CA THR A 125 12.36 4.89 -8.35
C THR A 125 11.03 4.45 -7.77
N HIS A 126 10.19 5.41 -7.39
CA HIS A 126 8.82 5.18 -6.95
C HIS A 126 7.93 4.93 -8.13
N ARG A 127 7.44 3.69 -8.22
CA ARG A 127 6.59 3.29 -9.34
C ARG A 127 5.11 3.39 -8.96
N PHE A 128 4.79 3.12 -7.70
CA PHE A 128 3.41 2.99 -7.26
C PHE A 128 3.21 3.45 -5.82
N ALA A 129 2.09 4.10 -5.54
CA ALA A 129 1.66 4.43 -4.19
C ALA A 129 0.13 4.46 -4.06
N VAL A 130 -0.33 4.22 -2.84
CA VAL A 130 -1.71 4.44 -2.41
C VAL A 130 -1.72 5.30 -1.16
N VAL A 131 -2.53 6.36 -1.14
CA VAL A 131 -2.73 7.23 0.02
C VAL A 131 -4.22 7.44 0.22
N GLY A 132 -4.73 7.23 1.43
CA GLY A 132 -6.16 7.37 1.65
C GLY A 132 -6.63 7.09 3.06
N SER A 133 -7.87 6.62 3.17
CA SER A 133 -8.56 6.37 4.44
C SER A 133 -8.54 4.89 4.87
N SER A 134 -8.25 3.97 3.95
CA SER A 134 -8.30 2.53 4.22
C SER A 134 -7.20 2.05 5.16
N ASN A 135 -7.58 1.52 6.33
CA ASN A 135 -6.65 0.81 7.22
C ASN A 135 -6.50 -0.67 6.83
N LEU A 136 -5.49 -1.35 7.40
CA LEU A 136 -5.34 -2.81 7.31
C LEU A 136 -6.24 -3.53 8.32
N THR A 137 -7.53 -3.23 8.28
CA THR A 137 -8.55 -3.78 9.19
C THR A 137 -9.63 -4.53 8.41
N ARG A 138 -10.37 -5.43 9.08
CA ARG A 138 -11.45 -6.17 8.41
C ARG A 138 -12.50 -5.27 7.75
N SER A 139 -12.77 -4.09 8.30
CA SER A 139 -13.78 -3.20 7.74
C SER A 139 -13.33 -2.48 6.48
N ALA A 140 -12.02 -2.23 6.32
CA ALA A 140 -11.48 -1.48 5.18
C ALA A 140 -10.73 -2.37 4.16
N PHE A 141 -10.30 -3.56 4.57
CA PHE A 141 -9.39 -4.43 3.79
C PHE A 141 -10.00 -5.82 3.47
N ASN A 142 -11.26 -6.07 3.80
CA ASN A 142 -11.92 -7.34 3.47
C ASN A 142 -12.71 -7.26 2.16
N LEU A 143 -13.09 -8.42 1.61
CA LEU A 143 -13.91 -8.56 0.39
C LEU A 143 -15.41 -8.72 0.67
N THR A 144 -15.81 -8.77 1.94
CA THR A 144 -17.19 -9.02 2.35
C THR A 144 -17.70 -8.00 3.38
N ALA A 145 -16.86 -7.04 3.77
CA ALA A 145 -17.19 -5.96 4.66
C ALA A 145 -16.42 -4.74 4.15
N SER A 146 -17.11 -3.67 3.83
CA SER A 146 -16.48 -2.43 3.40
C SER A 146 -17.10 -1.25 4.15
N ASN A 147 -16.27 -0.56 4.91
CA ASN A 147 -16.44 0.87 5.10
C ASN A 147 -16.50 1.55 3.73
N ASN A 148 -17.16 2.69 3.67
CA ASN A 148 -16.95 3.60 2.55
C ASN A 148 -15.59 4.26 2.74
N GLU A 149 -14.63 3.91 1.91
CA GLU A 149 -13.26 4.42 1.97
C GLU A 149 -12.94 5.21 0.70
N ALA A 150 -12.06 6.20 0.82
CA ALA A 150 -11.55 6.98 -0.30
C ALA A 150 -10.03 6.86 -0.34
N ASP A 151 -9.51 6.38 -1.47
CA ASP A 151 -8.09 6.16 -1.67
C ASP A 151 -7.64 6.78 -3.00
N VAL A 152 -6.40 7.28 -3.01
CA VAL A 152 -5.76 7.83 -4.19
C VAL A 152 -4.63 6.91 -4.61
N LEU A 153 -4.71 6.38 -5.82
CA LEU A 153 -3.64 5.62 -6.46
C LEU A 153 -2.78 6.57 -7.28
N LEU A 154 -1.47 6.44 -7.14
CA LEU A 154 -0.45 7.23 -7.82
C LEU A 154 0.51 6.26 -8.52
N TRP A 155 0.72 6.38 -9.83
CA TRP A 155 1.55 5.40 -10.54
C TRP A 155 2.26 5.93 -11.78
N ASP A 156 3.39 5.29 -12.11
CA ASP A 156 4.11 5.47 -13.37
C ASP A 156 3.47 4.63 -14.49
N ASP A 157 2.64 5.25 -15.34
CA ASP A 157 1.96 4.55 -16.44
C ASP A 157 2.89 4.15 -17.60
N SER A 158 4.13 4.67 -17.62
CA SER A 158 5.16 4.19 -18.56
C SER A 158 5.77 2.87 -18.13
N HIS A 159 5.69 2.52 -16.84
CA HIS A 159 6.22 1.27 -16.33
C HIS A 159 5.19 0.15 -16.54
N THR A 160 5.45 -0.72 -17.52
CA THR A 160 4.47 -1.74 -17.97
C THR A 160 3.96 -2.63 -16.84
N PRO A 161 4.81 -3.18 -15.95
CA PRO A 161 4.33 -3.97 -14.81
C PRO A 161 3.39 -3.17 -13.90
N THR A 162 3.74 -1.91 -13.59
CA THR A 162 2.92 -1.04 -12.76
C THR A 162 1.55 -0.76 -13.37
N ARG A 163 1.51 -0.47 -14.68
CA ARG A 163 0.25 -0.27 -15.40
C ARG A 163 -0.64 -1.51 -15.34
N GLN A 164 -0.06 -2.71 -15.46
CA GLN A 164 -0.81 -3.97 -15.35
C GLN A 164 -1.39 -4.17 -13.94
N ILE A 165 -0.60 -3.91 -12.90
CA ILE A 165 -1.03 -3.96 -11.49
C ILE A 165 -2.21 -3.03 -11.25
N VAL A 166 -2.11 -1.77 -11.68
CA VAL A 166 -3.19 -0.79 -11.49
C VAL A 166 -4.44 -1.17 -12.30
N ASN A 167 -4.28 -1.63 -13.54
CA ASN A 167 -5.43 -2.09 -14.34
C ASN A 167 -6.13 -3.28 -13.68
N ALA A 168 -5.39 -4.27 -13.18
CA ALA A 168 -5.94 -5.40 -12.44
C ALA A 168 -6.67 -4.95 -11.17
N ALA A 169 -6.08 -4.03 -10.41
CA ALA A 169 -6.66 -3.47 -9.18
C ALA A 169 -7.87 -2.57 -9.39
N LEU A 170 -8.03 -2.02 -10.61
CA LEU A 170 -9.22 -1.26 -11.01
C LEU A 170 -10.27 -2.13 -11.73
N GLY A 171 -10.02 -3.44 -11.87
CA GLY A 171 -10.90 -4.37 -12.60
C GLY A 171 -10.96 -4.10 -14.11
N ARG A 172 -9.92 -3.51 -14.69
CA ARG A 172 -9.82 -3.19 -16.12
C ARG A 172 -9.15 -4.33 -16.90
N PRO A 173 -9.58 -4.60 -18.14
CA PRO A 173 -8.97 -5.65 -18.95
C PRO A 173 -7.49 -5.32 -19.31
N PRO A 174 -6.63 -6.33 -19.54
CA PRO A 174 -5.19 -6.17 -19.73
C PRO A 174 -4.78 -5.36 -20.97
N ASP A 175 -5.67 -5.26 -21.97
CA ASP A 175 -5.45 -4.62 -23.27
C ASP A 175 -5.79 -3.11 -23.28
N GLY A 176 -6.30 -2.57 -22.18
CA GLY A 176 -6.61 -1.14 -22.04
C GLY A 176 -7.66 -0.61 -23.03
N GLN A 177 -8.34 -1.48 -23.78
CA GLN A 177 -9.23 -1.05 -24.88
C GLN A 177 -10.66 -0.70 -24.45
N ASN A 178 -10.98 -0.73 -23.16
CA ASN A 178 -12.30 -0.34 -22.67
C ASN A 178 -12.20 0.58 -21.44
N ASP A 179 -11.72 1.81 -21.65
CA ASP A 179 -11.95 2.92 -20.68
C ASP A 179 -13.45 3.25 -20.50
N ASN A 180 -14.32 2.70 -21.36
CA ASN A 180 -15.79 2.87 -21.32
C ASN A 180 -16.54 1.86 -20.43
N ALA A 181 -15.87 0.86 -19.84
CA ALA A 181 -16.42 0.08 -18.74
C ALA A 181 -16.04 0.78 -17.42
N SER A 182 -16.44 2.04 -17.27
CA SER A 182 -16.08 2.86 -16.13
C SER A 182 -16.76 2.29 -14.88
N ASN A 183 -15.96 1.82 -13.92
CA ASN A 183 -16.41 1.81 -12.54
C ASN A 183 -16.69 3.29 -12.19
N PRO A 184 -17.96 3.70 -12.00
CA PRO A 184 -18.31 5.11 -11.83
C PRO A 184 -17.68 5.72 -10.58
N SER A 185 -17.17 4.89 -9.67
CA SER A 185 -16.50 5.29 -8.45
C SER A 185 -14.99 5.59 -8.63
N VAL A 186 -14.48 5.63 -9.86
CA VAL A 186 -13.07 5.90 -10.16
C VAL A 186 -12.91 7.08 -11.11
N ILE A 187 -12.18 8.11 -10.67
CA ILE A 187 -11.77 9.25 -11.51
C ILE A 187 -10.29 9.11 -11.79
N VAL A 188 -9.89 9.04 -13.07
CA VAL A 188 -8.48 8.97 -13.48
C VAL A 188 -8.06 10.25 -14.19
N SER A 189 -6.87 10.75 -13.84
CA SER A 189 -6.24 11.90 -14.46
C SER A 189 -4.75 11.65 -14.68
N ASN A 190 -4.16 12.37 -15.64
CA ASN A 190 -2.71 12.47 -15.74
C ASN A 190 -2.17 13.39 -14.64
N TYR A 191 -0.99 13.07 -14.12
CA TYR A 191 -0.20 13.98 -13.30
C TYR A 191 0.61 14.90 -14.21
N ASP A 192 0.41 16.20 -14.10
CA ASP A 192 1.15 17.21 -14.86
C ASP A 192 2.26 17.82 -13.99
N PRO A 193 3.54 17.48 -14.23
CA PRO A 193 4.65 18.06 -13.47
C PRO A 193 4.86 19.56 -13.75
N ASP A 194 4.37 20.07 -14.89
CA ASP A 194 4.57 21.45 -15.32
C ASP A 194 3.44 22.39 -14.85
N ASP A 195 2.36 21.85 -14.27
CA ASP A 195 1.30 22.64 -13.65
C ASP A 195 1.86 23.53 -12.53
N GLN A 196 1.47 24.81 -12.49
CA GLN A 196 1.98 25.75 -11.48
C GLN A 196 1.70 25.33 -10.04
N ARG A 197 0.63 24.57 -9.78
CA ARG A 197 0.32 24.01 -8.45
C ARG A 197 1.30 22.89 -8.07
N ASN A 198 1.92 22.28 -9.08
CA ASN A 198 2.97 21.29 -8.93
C ASN A 198 4.39 21.87 -9.00
N SER A 199 4.52 23.08 -9.55
CA SER A 199 5.80 23.77 -9.77
C SER A 199 6.61 23.92 -8.48
N GLY A 200 7.93 23.71 -8.60
CA GLY A 200 8.88 23.80 -7.49
C GLY A 200 8.96 22.57 -6.59
N GLN A 201 8.14 21.52 -6.78
CA GLN A 201 8.24 20.29 -5.98
C GLN A 201 8.52 19.03 -6.80
N GLY A 202 9.06 19.17 -8.01
CA GLY A 202 9.60 18.07 -8.81
C GLY A 202 8.57 17.10 -9.41
N SER A 203 9.06 15.98 -9.95
CA SER A 203 8.25 14.88 -10.48
C SER A 203 7.42 14.20 -9.38
N LEU A 204 6.43 13.38 -9.77
CA LEU A 204 5.68 12.59 -8.79
C LEU A 204 6.59 11.64 -8.00
N ASP A 205 7.62 11.07 -8.64
CA ASP A 205 8.66 10.27 -7.97
C ASP A 205 9.37 11.07 -6.86
N PHE A 206 9.77 12.32 -7.15
CA PHE A 206 10.39 13.19 -6.14
C PHE A 206 9.45 13.47 -4.96
N ARG A 207 8.17 13.69 -5.22
CA ARG A 207 7.16 13.90 -4.16
C ARG A 207 6.93 12.65 -3.33
N LEU A 208 6.87 11.47 -3.95
CA LEU A 208 6.74 10.20 -3.24
C LEU A 208 7.99 9.89 -2.42
N GLN A 209 9.18 10.25 -2.90
CA GLN A 209 10.41 10.20 -2.11
C GLN A 209 10.35 11.11 -0.89
N GLY A 210 9.82 12.33 -1.04
CA GLY A 210 9.54 13.23 0.08
C GLY A 210 8.61 12.61 1.11
N LEU A 211 7.45 12.11 0.67
CA LEU A 211 6.46 11.47 1.55
C LEU A 211 7.05 10.25 2.29
N TRP A 212 7.81 9.42 1.59
CA TRP A 212 8.52 8.30 2.22
C TRP A 212 9.47 8.79 3.30
N ASN A 213 10.30 9.79 3.00
CA ASN A 213 11.25 10.35 3.96
C ASN A 213 10.55 10.94 5.18
N ASP A 214 9.42 11.62 4.99
CA ASP A 214 8.61 12.17 6.09
C ASP A 214 8.06 11.06 6.99
N VAL A 215 7.58 9.95 6.40
CA VAL A 215 7.13 8.78 7.17
C VAL A 215 8.30 8.16 7.97
N ILE A 216 9.46 7.98 7.35
CA ILE A 216 10.64 7.44 8.03
C ILE A 216 11.11 8.38 9.15
N ALA A 217 11.13 9.69 8.93
CA ALA A 217 11.54 10.69 9.92
C ALA A 217 10.55 10.80 11.10
N ALA A 218 9.26 10.55 10.87
CA ALA A 218 8.22 10.57 11.91
C ALA A 218 8.14 9.26 12.71
N THR A 219 9.03 8.31 12.47
CA THR A 219 9.01 6.96 13.05
C THR A 219 10.38 6.54 13.55
N THR A 220 10.42 5.51 14.38
CA THR A 220 11.65 4.87 14.86
C THR A 220 11.59 3.38 14.58
N ASP A 221 12.76 2.77 14.37
CA ASP A 221 12.87 1.32 14.44
C ASP A 221 12.52 0.88 15.86
N ASP A 222 11.73 -0.18 15.94
CA ASP A 222 11.35 -0.82 17.19
C ASP A 222 12.24 -2.06 17.33
N ALA A 223 13.25 -1.96 18.20
CA ALA A 223 14.26 -3.00 18.42
C ALA A 223 13.66 -4.27 19.06
#